data_AF-A0AAN6I1P8-F1
#
_entry.id   AF-A0AAN6I1P8-F1
#
_cell.length_a   1.000
_cell.length_b   1.000
_cell.length_c   1.000
_cell.angle_alpha   90.00
_cell.angle_beta   90.00
_cell.angle_gamma   90.00
#
_symmetry.space_group_name_H-M   'P 1'
#
loop_
_entity.id
_entity.type
_entity.pdbx_description
1 polymer ?
#
loop_
_entity_poly.entity_id
_entity_poly.type
_entity_poly.pdbx_seq_one_letter_code
_entity_poly.pdbx_strand_id
1 'polypeptide(L)'
;MERPRYSRKLSSNSVHRRRSTSRKPRRRRSSSSNSRVRPLSADFSFADDPHLEPEFYESKATLDNTLPLDYFKQDVLAVIQNLRIPKWRKIPLTGSSLQNLELHRISGALTNCVYKVTYKNLYPLLLRLYGANVDNIIDRKSELLTLQRLSQRNIGPKLLGCFSNGRFEEFLNDSITLNKEQIREPKVSRMIARRMKELHYGVPLEPDEKLQGPKVWNLISKWAHLVDEMETSATQDDQIKVFMCTWAHFKQIVARYQEWLYSQYGGQINVDEKLKFCHNDTQYGNLLFYNKYNQPSFDEDDSDVESMALDESLAQKTSSLSLSTEDTTLPLVTDLDYKDDKKLVVIDFEYAGPNLPAYDITNHFSEWMANYHAIDSHKLRVHRYPTREERINFLNTYVNYVPGSSTPNLVPQPGQSRSSATPTFLTQRSSSVVNLKESELPARVVELYNETIIWRAANSIFWAFWGVITKGSISGEKPVHLKEVYETGPNGEVYRVTIEEDMDLDDEAAVEEIGDDNDDNFDYLHYSLEKVGMVMGDLIQLGLVAKDELDPRFHSQIKYLDAEILHV
;
A
#
# COMPACT_ATOMS: atom_id res chain seq x y z
N MET A 1 4.06 -8.80 72.60
CA MET A 1 4.39 -9.91 73.53
C MET A 1 3.41 -11.06 73.30
N GLU A 2 3.79 -12.27 73.70
CA GLU A 2 2.97 -13.45 74.03
C GLU A 2 1.79 -13.90 73.13
N ARG A 3 1.82 -15.18 72.74
CA ARG A 3 0.63 -16.01 72.55
C ARG A 3 0.26 -16.67 73.89
N PRO A 4 -1.01 -17.01 74.12
CA PRO A 4 -1.30 -18.43 74.40
C PRO A 4 -2.28 -19.08 73.41
N ARG A 5 -2.57 -20.36 73.65
CA ARG A 5 -3.49 -21.23 72.86
C ARG A 5 -4.62 -21.78 73.74
N TYR A 6 -5.55 -22.45 73.06
CA TYR A 6 -6.43 -23.53 73.53
C TYR A 6 -7.75 -23.20 74.24
N SER A 7 -8.83 -23.64 73.59
CA SER A 7 -9.80 -24.55 74.22
C SER A 7 -10.37 -25.51 73.17
N ARG A 8 -10.69 -26.74 73.57
CA ARG A 8 -11.46 -27.74 72.79
C ARG A 8 -12.75 -28.03 73.54
N LYS A 9 -13.84 -28.33 72.83
CA LYS A 9 -14.87 -29.28 73.32
C LYS A 9 -15.43 -30.12 72.17
N LEU A 10 -15.97 -31.28 72.52
CA LEU A 10 -16.38 -32.38 71.63
C LEU A 10 -17.84 -32.77 71.92
N SER A 11 -18.33 -33.71 71.10
CA SER A 11 -19.59 -34.50 71.17
C SER A 11 -20.64 -34.04 70.13
N SER A 12 -21.09 -34.87 69.17
CA SER A 12 -21.75 -36.21 69.20
C SER A 12 -23.27 -36.10 69.46
N ASN A 13 -24.15 -36.95 68.92
CA ASN A 13 -23.97 -38.12 68.04
C ASN A 13 -25.29 -38.47 67.31
N SER A 14 -25.33 -39.64 66.66
CA SER A 14 -26.50 -40.39 66.15
C SER A 14 -26.86 -40.25 64.65
N VAL A 15 -27.57 -41.24 64.08
CA VAL A 15 -27.04 -42.53 63.57
C VAL A 15 -28.13 -43.29 62.77
N HIS A 16 -27.76 -43.77 61.58
CA HIS A 16 -28.39 -44.87 60.79
C HIS A 16 -29.88 -44.82 60.37
N ARG A 17 -30.10 -44.99 59.06
CA ARG A 17 -30.38 -46.34 58.49
C ARG A 17 -29.99 -46.44 57.01
N ARG A 18 -29.89 -47.68 56.50
CA ARG A 18 -29.49 -48.03 55.12
C ARG A 18 -30.61 -48.79 54.39
N ARG A 19 -30.66 -48.68 53.06
CA ARG A 19 -31.00 -49.77 52.12
C ARG A 19 -30.29 -49.54 50.78
N SER A 20 -30.11 -50.58 49.95
CA SER A 20 -29.06 -50.58 48.91
C SER A 20 -29.20 -51.65 47.81
N THR A 21 -29.09 -51.22 46.54
CA THR A 21 -28.77 -52.02 45.32
C THR A 21 -28.27 -51.02 44.24
N SER A 22 -26.99 -50.94 43.87
CA SER A 22 -26.27 -51.70 42.79
C SER A 22 -26.85 -51.52 41.38
N ARG A 23 -26.14 -51.13 40.30
CA ARG A 23 -24.72 -50.80 39.97
C ARG A 23 -24.71 -49.76 38.79
N LYS A 24 -23.98 -48.63 38.84
CA LYS A 24 -22.65 -48.31 38.21
C LYS A 24 -22.55 -48.42 36.66
N PRO A 25 -21.65 -47.66 35.97
CA PRO A 25 -21.25 -46.22 36.05
C PRO A 25 -21.31 -45.54 34.63
N ARG A 26 -20.94 -44.28 34.30
CA ARG A 26 -19.68 -43.55 34.57
C ARG A 26 -19.80 -42.03 34.26
N ARG A 27 -19.15 -41.25 35.15
CA ARG A 27 -18.77 -39.81 35.18
C ARG A 27 -18.49 -39.12 33.83
N ARG A 28 -18.82 -37.83 33.59
CA ARG A 28 -18.54 -36.52 34.29
C ARG A 28 -17.18 -35.87 33.95
N ARG A 29 -17.22 -34.61 33.47
CA ARG A 29 -16.22 -33.52 33.64
C ARG A 29 -16.96 -32.18 33.77
N SER A 30 -16.34 -31.19 34.41
CA SER A 30 -16.90 -29.84 34.67
C SER A 30 -15.82 -28.90 35.22
N SER A 31 -15.82 -27.62 34.79
CA SER A 31 -15.46 -26.37 35.54
C SER A 31 -14.24 -26.31 36.50
N SER A 32 -13.45 -25.23 36.60
CA SER A 32 -13.36 -23.94 35.87
C SER A 32 -12.18 -23.09 36.42
N SER A 33 -11.72 -22.09 35.65
CA SER A 33 -11.20 -20.76 36.07
C SER A 33 -10.41 -20.58 37.41
N ASN A 34 -9.17 -20.07 37.36
CA ASN A 34 -8.88 -18.65 37.66
C ASN A 34 -7.42 -18.19 37.44
N SER A 35 -7.23 -16.87 37.42
CA SER A 35 -6.02 -16.08 37.08
C SER A 35 -4.91 -16.00 38.14
N ARG A 36 -3.64 -15.72 37.72
CA ARG A 36 -2.70 -14.78 38.38
C ARG A 36 -1.47 -14.40 37.52
N VAL A 37 -0.72 -13.37 37.97
CA VAL A 37 0.32 -12.56 37.26
C VAL A 37 1.30 -12.02 38.33
N ARG A 38 2.59 -11.65 38.14
CA ARG A 38 3.52 -11.59 36.96
C ARG A 38 4.65 -12.66 37.13
N PRO A 39 6.00 -12.51 36.93
CA PRO A 39 6.92 -11.40 36.62
C PRO A 39 7.63 -11.54 35.25
N LEU A 40 8.97 -11.44 35.17
CA LEU A 40 9.83 -11.72 34.00
C LEU A 40 11.02 -12.61 34.39
N SER A 41 11.49 -13.42 33.43
CA SER A 41 12.89 -13.86 33.29
C SER A 41 13.12 -14.16 31.82
N ALA A 42 14.22 -13.69 31.23
CA ALA A 42 14.53 -13.92 29.83
C ALA A 42 15.35 -15.22 29.67
N ASP A 43 14.95 -16.05 28.72
CA ASP A 43 15.81 -17.04 28.05
C ASP A 43 15.21 -17.30 26.66
N PHE A 44 15.92 -16.89 25.60
CA PHE A 44 15.48 -17.13 24.23
C PHE A 44 15.84 -18.56 23.81
N SER A 45 14.86 -19.46 23.85
CA SER A 45 14.93 -20.73 23.13
C SER A 45 13.66 -20.97 22.32
N PHE A 46 13.81 -21.07 21.00
CA PHE A 46 12.79 -21.64 20.12
C PHE A 46 12.81 -23.15 20.34
N ALA A 47 11.95 -23.63 21.24
CA ALA A 47 11.74 -25.05 21.49
C ALA A 47 10.36 -25.45 20.95
N ASP A 48 10.30 -26.53 20.17
CA ASP A 48 9.10 -26.96 19.45
C ASP A 48 7.94 -27.28 20.40
N ASP A 49 6.80 -26.61 20.21
CA ASP A 49 5.50 -27.09 20.72
C ASP A 49 4.87 -28.00 19.66
N PRO A 50 4.80 -29.33 19.87
CA PRO A 50 4.26 -30.28 18.89
C PRO A 50 2.72 -30.20 18.73
N HIS A 51 2.06 -29.17 19.27
CA HIS A 51 0.62 -28.94 19.15
C HIS A 51 0.23 -27.61 18.47
N LEU A 52 1.19 -26.82 17.99
CA LEU A 52 0.96 -25.82 16.94
C LEU A 52 1.41 -26.40 15.58
N GLU A 53 0.47 -26.65 14.66
CA GLU A 53 0.88 -26.77 13.25
C GLU A 53 1.35 -25.38 12.77
N PRO A 54 2.44 -25.29 11.98
CA PRO A 54 2.83 -24.05 11.33
C PRO A 54 1.66 -23.51 10.49
N GLU A 55 1.21 -22.28 10.75
CA GLU A 55 0.06 -21.70 10.03
C GLU A 55 0.30 -21.54 8.52
N PHE A 56 1.57 -21.55 8.11
CA PHE A 56 2.02 -21.49 6.72
C PHE A 56 3.08 -22.57 6.50
N TYR A 57 3.02 -23.24 5.34
CA TYR A 57 4.05 -24.17 4.92
C TYR A 57 5.05 -23.43 4.01
N GLU A 58 6.33 -23.52 4.35
CA GLU A 58 7.46 -23.02 3.56
C GLU A 58 8.14 -24.20 2.87
N SER A 59 8.56 -24.04 1.61
CA SER A 59 9.24 -25.07 0.83
C SER A 59 10.59 -24.59 0.32
N LYS A 60 11.65 -25.39 0.49
CA LYS A 60 12.99 -25.07 -0.06
C LYS A 60 13.11 -25.34 -1.57
N ALA A 61 12.00 -25.54 -2.26
CA ALA A 61 11.97 -25.70 -3.71
C ALA A 61 12.21 -24.35 -4.42
N THR A 62 12.81 -24.43 -5.59
CA THR A 62 12.99 -23.30 -6.52
C THR A 62 12.21 -23.65 -7.80
N LEU A 63 11.54 -22.67 -8.40
CA LEU A 63 10.87 -22.82 -9.69
C LEU A 63 11.63 -22.07 -10.77
N ASP A 64 11.94 -22.75 -11.87
CA ASP A 64 12.61 -22.17 -13.03
C ASP A 64 11.61 -22.03 -14.19
N ASN A 65 11.32 -20.78 -14.58
CA ASN A 65 10.37 -20.45 -15.64
C ASN A 65 11.04 -20.31 -17.03
N THR A 66 12.32 -20.64 -17.17
CA THR A 66 12.99 -20.82 -18.48
C THR A 66 12.78 -22.23 -19.03
N LEU A 67 12.41 -23.18 -18.16
CA LEU A 67 12.14 -24.57 -18.55
C LEU A 67 10.96 -24.68 -19.53
N PRO A 68 10.99 -25.67 -20.46
CA PRO A 68 9.88 -25.92 -21.36
C PRO A 68 8.57 -26.17 -20.59
N LEU A 69 7.47 -25.62 -21.11
CA LEU A 69 6.22 -25.40 -20.36
C LEU A 69 5.68 -26.62 -19.59
N ASP A 70 5.80 -27.84 -20.13
CA ASP A 70 5.32 -29.05 -19.45
C ASP A 70 6.16 -29.43 -18.21
N TYR A 71 7.47 -29.17 -18.21
CA TYR A 71 8.33 -29.33 -17.02
C TYR A 71 8.00 -28.25 -15.98
N PHE A 72 7.90 -26.98 -16.41
CA PHE A 72 7.51 -25.89 -15.51
C PHE A 72 6.14 -26.14 -14.86
N LYS A 73 5.15 -26.63 -15.63
CA LYS A 73 3.85 -27.07 -15.11
C LYS A 73 3.97 -28.21 -14.09
N GLN A 74 4.86 -29.18 -14.32
CA GLN A 74 5.08 -30.28 -13.39
C GLN A 74 5.64 -29.79 -12.05
N ASP A 75 6.64 -28.91 -12.09
CA ASP A 75 7.30 -28.42 -10.89
C ASP A 75 6.41 -27.42 -10.12
N VAL A 76 5.68 -26.54 -10.82
CA VAL A 76 4.60 -25.71 -10.24
C VAL A 76 3.61 -26.58 -9.47
N LEU A 77 3.16 -27.70 -10.06
CA LEU A 77 2.21 -28.62 -9.42
C LEU A 77 2.83 -29.35 -8.22
N ALA A 78 4.10 -29.74 -8.29
CA ALA A 78 4.82 -30.36 -7.18
C ALA A 78 5.01 -29.39 -5.99
N VAL A 79 5.35 -28.13 -6.26
CA VAL A 79 5.45 -27.08 -5.22
C VAL A 79 4.08 -26.83 -4.58
N ILE A 80 3.00 -26.72 -5.37
CA ILE A 80 1.61 -26.60 -4.88
C ILE A 80 1.22 -27.76 -3.94
N GLN A 81 1.66 -28.99 -4.22
CA GLN A 81 1.45 -30.14 -3.34
C GLN A 81 2.28 -30.06 -2.05
N ASN A 82 3.56 -29.69 -2.15
CA ASN A 82 4.47 -29.54 -1.00
C ASN A 82 4.00 -28.45 -0.03
N LEU A 83 3.52 -27.32 -0.56
CA LEU A 83 2.87 -26.23 0.20
C LEU A 83 1.45 -26.61 0.69
N ARG A 84 0.98 -27.82 0.40
CA ARG A 84 -0.31 -28.39 0.84
C ARG A 84 -1.54 -27.56 0.48
N ILE A 85 -1.48 -26.70 -0.54
CA ILE A 85 -2.50 -25.68 -0.86
C ILE A 85 -3.91 -26.32 -0.92
N PRO A 86 -4.93 -25.75 -0.23
CA PRO A 86 -6.26 -26.36 -0.12
C PRO A 86 -6.91 -26.69 -1.48
N LYS A 87 -7.52 -27.88 -1.56
CA LYS A 87 -8.04 -28.53 -2.79
C LYS A 87 -6.92 -28.89 -3.80
N TRP A 88 -6.12 -27.92 -4.20
CA TRP A 88 -5.04 -28.03 -5.20
C TRP A 88 -4.05 -29.18 -4.92
N ARG A 89 -3.63 -29.38 -3.67
CA ARG A 89 -2.74 -30.51 -3.28
C ARG A 89 -3.27 -31.93 -3.57
N LYS A 90 -4.52 -32.07 -4.04
CA LYS A 90 -5.14 -33.36 -4.40
C LYS A 90 -5.04 -33.69 -5.89
N ILE A 91 -4.60 -32.76 -6.72
CA ILE A 91 -4.39 -33.00 -8.16
C ILE A 91 -3.20 -33.96 -8.31
N PRO A 92 -3.35 -35.14 -8.96
CA PRO A 92 -2.25 -36.08 -9.13
C PRO A 92 -1.29 -35.62 -10.23
N LEU A 93 0.01 -35.78 -10.04
CA LEU A 93 1.04 -35.55 -11.06
C LEU A 93 0.92 -36.63 -12.15
N THR A 94 0.19 -36.30 -13.22
CA THR A 94 -0.03 -37.16 -14.40
C THR A 94 -0.15 -36.27 -15.64
N GLY A 95 0.19 -36.78 -16.83
CA GLY A 95 0.10 -36.00 -18.08
C GLY A 95 -1.28 -35.39 -18.33
N SER A 96 -2.36 -36.12 -17.99
CA SER A 96 -3.72 -35.58 -18.09
C SER A 96 -4.02 -34.46 -17.07
N SER A 97 -3.36 -34.41 -15.91
CA SER A 97 -3.44 -33.24 -15.03
C SER A 97 -2.66 -32.05 -15.60
N LEU A 98 -1.47 -32.26 -16.16
CA LEU A 98 -0.64 -31.19 -16.72
C LEU A 98 -1.30 -30.53 -17.95
N GLN A 99 -1.98 -31.32 -18.78
CA GLN A 99 -2.85 -30.82 -19.86
C GLN A 99 -4.04 -29.99 -19.37
N ASN A 100 -4.50 -30.21 -18.13
CA ASN A 100 -5.61 -29.49 -17.49
C ASN A 100 -5.15 -28.36 -16.56
N LEU A 101 -3.84 -28.12 -16.48
CA LEU A 101 -3.22 -27.02 -15.74
C LEU A 101 -2.84 -25.92 -16.74
N GLU A 102 -3.37 -24.72 -16.53
CA GLU A 102 -3.06 -23.56 -17.36
C GLU A 102 -2.21 -22.56 -16.57
N LEU A 103 -1.21 -21.98 -17.23
CA LEU A 103 -0.34 -20.93 -16.70
C LEU A 103 -0.41 -19.75 -17.66
N HIS A 104 -1.09 -18.69 -17.27
CA HIS A 104 -1.21 -17.46 -18.07
C HIS A 104 -0.29 -16.41 -17.45
N ARG A 105 0.78 -16.01 -18.17
CA ARG A 105 1.68 -14.94 -17.70
C ARG A 105 0.91 -13.61 -17.66
N ILE A 106 1.15 -12.81 -16.63
CA ILE A 106 0.57 -11.47 -16.49
C ILE A 106 1.70 -10.46 -16.76
N SER A 107 1.58 -9.72 -17.85
CA SER A 107 2.52 -8.65 -18.23
C SER A 107 2.35 -7.41 -17.36
N GLY A 108 3.39 -6.57 -17.29
CA GLY A 108 3.35 -5.27 -16.58
C GLY A 108 3.86 -5.27 -15.14
N ALA A 109 4.36 -6.39 -14.61
CA ALA A 109 5.05 -6.44 -13.32
C ALA A 109 6.57 -6.32 -13.52
N LEU A 110 7.14 -5.16 -13.18
CA LEU A 110 8.56 -4.82 -13.49
C LEU A 110 9.56 -5.68 -12.68
N THR A 111 9.28 -5.92 -11.39
CA THR A 111 10.22 -6.59 -10.45
C THR A 111 10.03 -8.11 -10.35
N ASN A 112 8.96 -8.67 -10.92
CA ASN A 112 8.47 -10.02 -10.61
C ASN A 112 7.83 -10.71 -11.83
N CYS A 113 8.15 -11.98 -12.07
CA CYS A 113 7.43 -12.79 -13.05
C CYS A 113 6.12 -13.35 -12.44
N VAL A 114 4.98 -12.90 -12.96
CA VAL A 114 3.64 -13.20 -12.41
C VAL A 114 2.84 -14.10 -13.35
N TYR A 115 2.17 -15.11 -12.79
CA TYR A 115 1.31 -16.05 -13.52
C TYR A 115 -0.04 -16.26 -12.82
N LYS A 116 -1.13 -16.26 -13.59
CA LYS A 116 -2.42 -16.82 -13.16
C LYS A 116 -2.41 -18.33 -13.42
N VAL A 117 -2.56 -19.11 -12.35
CA VAL A 117 -2.59 -20.58 -12.39
C VAL A 117 -4.05 -21.04 -12.31
N THR A 118 -4.54 -21.76 -13.34
CA THR A 118 -5.91 -22.29 -13.38
C THR A 118 -5.92 -23.82 -13.49
N TYR A 119 -6.94 -24.45 -12.89
CA TYR A 119 -7.21 -25.88 -13.01
C TYR A 119 -8.71 -26.14 -12.88
N LYS A 120 -9.22 -27.12 -13.62
CA LYS A 120 -10.65 -27.40 -13.77
C LYS A 120 -11.42 -27.42 -12.42
N ASN A 121 -12.42 -26.55 -12.32
CA ASN A 121 -13.32 -26.37 -11.17
C ASN A 121 -12.63 -26.01 -9.83
N LEU A 122 -11.39 -25.51 -9.88
CA LEU A 122 -10.72 -24.90 -8.73
C LEU A 122 -10.67 -23.37 -8.87
N TYR A 123 -10.63 -22.70 -7.73
CA TYR A 123 -10.42 -21.25 -7.70
C TYR A 123 -8.96 -20.95 -8.06
N PRO A 124 -8.67 -19.99 -8.96
CA PRO A 124 -7.31 -19.73 -9.45
C PRO A 124 -6.32 -19.32 -8.35
N LEU A 125 -5.04 -19.55 -8.60
CA LEU A 125 -3.94 -19.05 -7.77
C LEU A 125 -3.16 -17.97 -8.53
N LEU A 126 -2.58 -17.03 -7.81
CA LEU A 126 -1.53 -16.16 -8.33
C LEU A 126 -0.18 -16.76 -7.92
N LEU A 127 0.72 -16.94 -8.89
CA LEU A 127 2.10 -17.35 -8.69
C LEU A 127 3.00 -16.15 -8.98
N ARG A 128 3.83 -15.75 -8.02
CA ARG A 128 4.83 -14.69 -8.18
C ARG A 128 6.22 -15.28 -8.00
N LEU A 129 7.09 -15.10 -9.00
CA LEU A 129 8.51 -15.47 -8.99
C LEU A 129 9.36 -14.20 -8.92
N TYR A 130 10.38 -14.22 -8.07
CA TYR A 130 11.22 -13.06 -7.80
C TYR A 130 12.29 -12.89 -8.90
N GLY A 131 12.42 -11.68 -9.45
CA GLY A 131 13.47 -11.36 -10.44
C GLY A 131 14.88 -11.42 -9.85
N ALA A 132 15.89 -11.69 -10.68
CA ALA A 132 17.27 -11.94 -10.24
C ALA A 132 17.96 -10.73 -9.59
N ASN A 133 17.64 -9.50 -10.01
CA ASN A 133 18.48 -8.32 -9.75
C ASN A 133 17.98 -7.36 -8.64
N VAL A 134 16.92 -7.71 -7.91
CA VAL A 134 16.17 -6.74 -7.09
C VAL A 134 16.54 -6.67 -5.58
N ASP A 135 17.46 -7.53 -5.10
CA ASP A 135 17.86 -7.58 -3.68
C ASP A 135 18.45 -6.27 -3.13
N ASN A 136 19.00 -5.42 -4.01
CA ASN A 136 19.53 -4.11 -3.61
C ASN A 136 18.42 -3.10 -3.26
N ILE A 137 17.19 -3.27 -3.77
CA ILE A 137 16.09 -2.32 -3.55
C ILE A 137 15.18 -2.80 -2.41
N ILE A 138 14.85 -4.10 -2.35
CA ILE A 138 13.78 -4.64 -1.49
C ILE A 138 14.28 -5.74 -0.55
N ASP A 139 13.98 -5.62 0.75
CA ASP A 139 14.15 -6.71 1.72
C ASP A 139 13.00 -7.72 1.59
N ARG A 140 13.22 -8.76 0.80
CA ARG A 140 12.30 -9.91 0.59
C ARG A 140 11.84 -10.58 1.89
N LYS A 141 12.64 -10.54 2.96
CA LYS A 141 12.28 -11.16 4.25
C LYS A 141 11.33 -10.25 5.04
N SER A 142 11.57 -8.94 5.03
CA SER A 142 10.67 -7.94 5.61
C SER A 142 9.32 -7.89 4.87
N GLU A 143 9.36 -7.99 3.53
CA GLU A 143 8.17 -8.12 2.69
C GLU A 143 7.36 -9.39 3.04
N LEU A 144 8.00 -10.56 3.12
CA LEU A 144 7.32 -11.82 3.47
C LEU A 144 6.65 -11.76 4.85
N LEU A 145 7.34 -11.26 5.87
CA LEU A 145 6.79 -11.08 7.22
C LEU A 145 5.62 -10.09 7.23
N THR A 146 5.67 -9.07 6.38
CA THR A 146 4.59 -8.10 6.16
C THR A 146 3.37 -8.77 5.53
N LEU A 147 3.53 -9.49 4.43
CA LEU A 147 2.45 -10.21 3.76
C LEU A 147 1.80 -11.26 4.68
N GLN A 148 2.58 -11.93 5.53
CA GLN A 148 2.05 -12.85 6.55
C GLN A 148 1.17 -12.11 7.58
N ARG A 149 1.63 -10.98 8.13
CA ARG A 149 0.89 -10.14 9.09
C ARG A 149 -0.41 -9.57 8.49
N LEU A 150 -0.42 -9.25 7.20
CA LEU A 150 -1.58 -8.74 6.46
C LEU A 150 -2.60 -9.86 6.14
N SER A 151 -2.11 -11.01 5.64
CA SER A 151 -2.90 -12.21 5.36
C SER A 151 -3.68 -12.72 6.58
N GLN A 152 -3.03 -12.77 7.76
CA GLN A 152 -3.69 -13.09 9.04
C GLN A 152 -4.82 -12.12 9.43
N ARG A 153 -4.81 -10.87 8.92
CA ARG A 153 -5.81 -9.84 9.18
C ARG A 153 -6.88 -9.72 8.09
N ASN A 154 -6.77 -10.49 7.00
CA ASN A 154 -7.58 -10.38 5.79
C ASN A 154 -7.44 -9.00 5.11
N ILE A 155 -6.21 -8.47 5.09
CA ILE A 155 -5.83 -7.25 4.35
C ILE A 155 -5.01 -7.69 3.14
N GLY A 156 -5.40 -7.24 1.95
CA GLY A 156 -4.80 -7.69 0.68
C GLY A 156 -5.18 -9.14 0.30
N PRO A 157 -4.52 -9.70 -0.74
CA PRO A 157 -4.72 -11.09 -1.16
C PRO A 157 -4.21 -12.06 -0.08
N LYS A 158 -4.87 -13.21 0.10
CA LYS A 158 -4.40 -14.21 1.05
C LYS A 158 -3.11 -14.87 0.56
N LEU A 159 -2.05 -14.78 1.36
CA LEU A 159 -0.83 -15.59 1.18
C LEU A 159 -1.13 -17.08 1.44
N LEU A 160 -0.76 -17.97 0.51
CA LEU A 160 -1.12 -19.40 0.53
C LEU A 160 0.08 -20.33 0.79
N GLY A 161 1.30 -19.90 0.47
CA GLY A 161 2.54 -20.64 0.73
C GLY A 161 3.73 -20.03 -0.01
N CYS A 162 4.94 -20.23 0.52
CA CYS A 162 6.16 -19.57 0.04
C CYS A 162 7.29 -20.56 -0.21
N PHE A 163 8.16 -20.22 -1.15
CA PHE A 163 9.27 -21.06 -1.57
C PHE A 163 10.50 -20.22 -1.97
N SER A 164 11.64 -20.86 -2.23
CA SER A 164 12.97 -20.23 -2.26
C SER A 164 13.10 -18.99 -3.17
N ASN A 165 12.36 -18.95 -4.29
CA ASN A 165 12.36 -17.83 -5.23
C ASN A 165 10.94 -17.31 -5.59
N GLY A 166 9.94 -17.52 -4.71
CA GLY A 166 8.59 -17.04 -5.00
C GLY A 166 7.53 -17.40 -3.97
N ARG A 167 6.28 -17.12 -4.33
CA ARG A 167 5.10 -17.33 -3.47
C ARG A 167 3.83 -17.61 -4.27
N PHE A 168 2.88 -18.28 -3.60
CA PHE A 168 1.50 -18.42 -4.05
C PHE A 168 0.59 -17.52 -3.21
N GLU A 169 -0.24 -16.75 -3.90
CA GLU A 169 -1.24 -15.84 -3.36
C GLU A 169 -2.64 -16.23 -3.89
N GLU A 170 -3.69 -15.78 -3.22
CA GLU A 170 -5.06 -15.84 -3.72
C GLU A 170 -5.21 -14.95 -4.97
N PHE A 171 -5.63 -15.53 -6.09
CA PHE A 171 -5.97 -14.73 -7.27
C PHE A 171 -7.27 -13.97 -7.01
N LEU A 172 -7.28 -12.64 -7.11
CA LEU A 172 -8.52 -11.86 -7.04
C LEU A 172 -9.25 -12.01 -8.39
N ASN A 173 -10.18 -12.96 -8.51
CA ASN A 173 -10.80 -13.22 -9.81
C ASN A 173 -11.81 -12.12 -10.19
N ASP A 174 -11.88 -11.82 -11.49
CA ASP A 174 -12.72 -10.76 -12.06
C ASP A 174 -12.43 -9.35 -11.50
N SER A 175 -11.28 -9.15 -10.84
CA SER A 175 -10.86 -7.85 -10.34
C SER A 175 -10.23 -6.96 -11.41
N ILE A 176 -10.33 -5.65 -11.25
CA ILE A 176 -9.78 -4.63 -12.16
C ILE A 176 -9.07 -3.55 -11.34
N THR A 177 -7.90 -3.10 -11.81
CA THR A 177 -7.15 -1.98 -11.23
C THR A 177 -7.89 -0.66 -11.45
N LEU A 178 -7.78 0.25 -10.49
CA LEU A 178 -8.22 1.62 -10.65
C LEU A 178 -7.37 2.34 -11.69
N ASN A 179 -7.93 3.39 -12.30
CA ASN A 179 -7.21 4.27 -13.21
C ASN A 179 -7.08 5.70 -12.64
N LYS A 180 -6.27 6.51 -13.33
CA LYS A 180 -5.93 7.91 -12.99
C LYS A 180 -7.12 8.88 -12.84
N GLU A 181 -8.28 8.54 -13.41
CA GLU A 181 -9.53 9.31 -13.27
C GLU A 181 -10.32 8.78 -12.06
N GLN A 182 -10.43 7.45 -11.93
CA GLN A 182 -11.23 6.81 -10.89
C GLN A 182 -10.73 7.07 -9.47
N ILE A 183 -9.41 7.16 -9.25
CA ILE A 183 -8.86 7.52 -7.93
C ILE A 183 -9.32 8.90 -7.45
N ARG A 184 -9.77 9.77 -8.36
CA ARG A 184 -10.24 11.13 -8.07
C ARG A 184 -11.70 11.18 -7.65
N GLU A 185 -12.51 10.25 -8.16
CA GLU A 185 -13.96 10.29 -8.02
C GLU A 185 -14.36 10.42 -6.54
N PRO A 186 -15.26 11.35 -6.17
CA PRO A 186 -15.55 11.62 -4.76
C PRO A 186 -15.92 10.37 -3.95
N LYS A 187 -16.61 9.40 -4.55
CA LYS A 187 -16.96 8.13 -3.89
C LYS A 187 -15.73 7.22 -3.69
N VAL A 188 -14.95 7.00 -4.74
CA VAL A 188 -13.76 6.14 -4.71
C VAL A 188 -12.66 6.74 -3.82
N SER A 189 -12.43 8.04 -3.93
CA SER A 189 -11.55 8.83 -3.06
C SER A 189 -11.91 8.65 -1.57
N ARG A 190 -13.20 8.70 -1.20
CA ARG A 190 -13.67 8.35 0.16
C ARG A 190 -13.37 6.89 0.54
N MET A 191 -13.58 5.93 -0.36
CA MET A 191 -13.28 4.51 -0.11
C MET A 191 -11.77 4.27 0.12
N ILE A 192 -10.89 4.93 -0.65
CA ILE A 192 -9.43 4.87 -0.47
C ILE A 192 -9.05 5.46 0.89
N ALA A 193 -9.58 6.64 1.25
CA ALA A 193 -9.35 7.24 2.57
C ALA A 193 -9.72 6.31 3.74
N ARG A 194 -10.83 5.58 3.62
CA ARG A 194 -11.26 4.58 4.62
C ARG A 194 -10.31 3.36 4.63
N ARG A 195 -9.92 2.81 3.48
CA ARG A 195 -8.95 1.70 3.41
C ARG A 195 -7.57 2.04 3.95
N MET A 196 -7.04 3.24 3.69
CA MET A 196 -5.78 3.70 4.31
C MET A 196 -5.92 3.82 5.84
N LYS A 197 -7.08 4.29 6.33
CA LYS A 197 -7.35 4.37 7.77
C LYS A 197 -7.41 2.97 8.42
N GLU A 198 -7.94 1.96 7.72
CA GLU A 198 -7.89 0.55 8.16
C GLU A 198 -6.46 0.02 8.22
N LEU A 199 -5.63 0.30 7.23
CA LEU A 199 -4.23 -0.12 7.21
C LEU A 199 -3.45 0.50 8.39
N HIS A 200 -3.51 1.83 8.52
CA HIS A 200 -2.70 2.61 9.48
C HIS A 200 -3.02 2.29 10.95
N TYR A 201 -4.24 1.85 11.27
CA TYR A 201 -4.67 1.58 12.66
C TYR A 201 -5.05 0.12 12.93
N GLY A 202 -5.30 -0.70 11.89
CA GLY A 202 -5.57 -2.13 12.02
C GLY A 202 -4.32 -3.01 12.02
N VAL A 203 -3.20 -2.51 11.47
CA VAL A 203 -1.90 -3.18 11.52
C VAL A 203 -1.01 -2.49 12.57
N PRO A 204 -0.83 -3.08 13.76
CA PRO A 204 0.05 -2.52 14.78
C PRO A 204 1.52 -2.69 14.38
N LEU A 205 2.31 -1.63 14.51
CA LEU A 205 3.76 -1.71 14.37
C LEU A 205 4.40 -2.43 15.56
N GLU A 206 5.35 -3.32 15.26
CA GLU A 206 6.21 -3.98 16.25
C GLU A 206 7.16 -2.96 16.92
N PRO A 207 7.76 -3.28 18.08
CA PRO A 207 8.69 -2.38 18.77
C PRO A 207 9.88 -1.97 17.90
N ASP A 208 10.47 -2.93 17.17
CA ASP A 208 11.65 -2.70 16.35
C ASP A 208 11.35 -1.85 15.10
N GLU A 209 10.15 -1.97 14.52
CA GLU A 209 9.69 -1.11 13.43
C GLU A 209 9.57 0.36 13.86
N LYS A 210 9.20 0.62 15.12
CA LYS A 210 9.16 2.00 15.65
C LYS A 210 10.55 2.53 15.98
N LEU A 211 11.42 1.69 16.53
CA LEU A 211 12.79 2.06 16.89
C LEU A 211 13.66 2.42 15.67
N GLN A 212 13.31 1.89 14.50
CA GLN A 212 13.95 2.23 13.22
C GLN A 212 13.48 3.57 12.62
N GLY A 213 12.44 4.22 13.16
CA GLY A 213 11.91 5.47 12.61
C GLY A 213 11.18 5.29 11.26
N PRO A 214 10.95 6.39 10.50
CA PRO A 214 10.24 6.34 9.22
C PRO A 214 11.00 5.58 8.12
N LYS A 215 10.41 4.53 7.55
CA LYS A 215 10.97 3.70 6.45
C LYS A 215 11.41 4.56 5.25
N VAL A 216 10.68 5.64 4.94
CA VAL A 216 11.04 6.61 3.89
C VAL A 216 12.44 7.19 4.12
N TRP A 217 12.75 7.69 5.32
CA TRP A 217 14.04 8.35 5.57
C TRP A 217 15.19 7.35 5.60
N ASN A 218 14.96 6.13 6.08
CA ASN A 218 15.94 5.05 6.01
C ASN A 218 16.28 4.67 4.56
N LEU A 219 15.28 4.64 3.67
CA LEU A 219 15.49 4.39 2.24
C LEU A 219 16.12 5.59 1.52
N ILE A 220 15.71 6.82 1.81
CA ILE A 220 16.37 8.03 1.29
C ILE A 220 17.87 8.05 1.68
N SER A 221 18.21 7.74 2.94
CA SER A 221 19.60 7.66 3.38
C SER A 221 20.38 6.53 2.69
N LYS A 222 19.78 5.33 2.57
CA LYS A 222 20.38 4.21 1.84
C LYS A 222 20.66 4.58 0.38
N TRP A 223 19.68 5.16 -0.30
CA TRP A 223 19.79 5.51 -1.72
C TRP A 223 20.71 6.71 -1.96
N ALA A 224 20.79 7.68 -1.04
CA ALA A 224 21.80 8.74 -1.11
C ALA A 224 23.24 8.20 -1.15
N HIS A 225 23.53 7.10 -0.44
CA HIS A 225 24.84 6.47 -0.50
C HIS A 225 25.10 5.73 -1.82
N LEU A 226 24.07 5.16 -2.46
CA LEU A 226 24.21 4.60 -3.82
C LEU A 226 24.42 5.71 -4.87
N VAL A 227 23.73 6.85 -4.70
CA VAL A 227 23.94 8.04 -5.55
C VAL A 227 25.33 8.65 -5.34
N ASP A 228 25.90 8.59 -4.13
CA ASP A 228 27.31 8.95 -3.87
C ASP A 228 28.31 8.07 -4.64
N GLU A 229 28.03 6.77 -4.80
CA GLU A 229 28.87 5.87 -5.59
C GLU A 229 28.76 6.20 -7.09
N MET A 230 27.54 6.45 -7.59
CA MET A 230 27.28 6.81 -9.00
C MET A 230 27.86 8.17 -9.39
N GLU A 231 27.82 9.17 -8.50
CA GLU A 231 28.28 10.53 -8.77
C GLU A 231 29.77 10.62 -9.12
N THR A 232 30.58 9.67 -8.63
CA THR A 232 32.02 9.57 -8.96
C THR A 232 32.33 9.47 -10.46
N SER A 233 31.34 9.09 -11.28
CA SER A 233 31.43 8.96 -12.74
C SER A 233 30.74 10.08 -13.53
N ALA A 234 29.94 10.92 -12.87
CA ALA A 234 29.05 11.89 -13.51
C ALA A 234 29.64 13.31 -13.54
N THR A 235 29.39 14.09 -14.60
CA THR A 235 29.83 15.49 -14.61
C THR A 235 28.96 16.35 -13.70
N GLN A 236 29.50 17.48 -13.24
CA GLN A 236 28.74 18.48 -12.48
C GLN A 236 27.48 18.95 -13.24
N ASP A 237 27.52 18.98 -14.58
CA ASP A 237 26.36 19.35 -15.38
C ASP A 237 25.28 18.25 -15.38
N ASP A 238 25.66 16.97 -15.39
CA ASP A 238 24.71 15.85 -15.31
C ASP A 238 24.01 15.78 -13.95
N GLN A 239 24.73 16.09 -12.86
CA GLN A 239 24.12 16.29 -11.54
C GLN A 239 23.06 17.39 -11.59
N ILE A 240 23.38 18.55 -12.19
CA ILE A 240 22.46 19.69 -12.30
C ILE A 240 21.25 19.36 -13.19
N LYS A 241 21.43 18.57 -14.27
CA LYS A 241 20.35 18.07 -15.12
C LYS A 241 19.30 17.23 -14.36
N VAL A 242 19.66 16.64 -13.22
CA VAL A 242 18.74 15.83 -12.39
C VAL A 242 18.28 16.57 -11.14
N PHE A 243 19.21 17.22 -10.42
CA PHE A 243 18.98 17.79 -9.09
C PHE A 243 18.73 19.31 -9.08
N MET A 244 18.78 20.00 -10.23
CA MET A 244 18.72 21.46 -10.41
C MET A 244 19.86 22.25 -9.70
N CYS A 245 20.76 21.56 -9.01
CA CYS A 245 21.98 22.06 -8.38
C CYS A 245 23.01 20.91 -8.32
N THR A 246 24.18 21.12 -7.72
CA THR A 246 25.15 20.01 -7.54
C THR A 246 24.65 19.01 -6.52
N TRP A 247 25.05 17.74 -6.66
CA TRP A 247 24.65 16.67 -5.74
C TRP A 247 25.02 16.96 -4.29
N ALA A 248 26.23 17.50 -4.06
CA ALA A 248 26.70 17.93 -2.76
C ALA A 248 25.82 19.02 -2.12
N HIS A 249 25.23 19.92 -2.92
CA HIS A 249 24.30 20.95 -2.43
C HIS A 249 22.88 20.39 -2.25
N PHE A 250 22.41 19.50 -3.14
CA PHE A 250 21.13 18.82 -2.98
C PHE A 250 21.07 18.05 -1.64
N LYS A 251 22.14 17.34 -1.26
CA LYS A 251 22.24 16.70 0.06
C LYS A 251 22.13 17.68 1.23
N GLN A 252 22.66 18.90 1.12
CA GLN A 252 22.51 19.94 2.14
C GLN A 252 21.06 20.44 2.23
N ILE A 253 20.38 20.60 1.10
CA ILE A 253 18.95 20.96 1.03
C ILE A 253 18.09 19.87 1.69
N VAL A 254 18.33 18.59 1.37
CA VAL A 254 17.60 17.45 1.97
C VAL A 254 17.80 17.40 3.49
N ALA A 255 19.03 17.56 3.99
CA ALA A 255 19.31 17.58 5.43
C ALA A 255 18.64 18.77 6.14
N ARG A 256 18.74 19.98 5.57
CA ARG A 256 18.08 21.21 6.05
C ARG A 256 16.56 21.03 6.17
N TYR A 257 15.96 20.41 5.15
CA TYR A 257 14.53 20.07 5.13
C TYR A 257 14.16 19.00 6.17
N GLN A 258 14.94 17.92 6.33
CA GLN A 258 14.66 16.87 7.32
C GLN A 258 14.71 17.41 8.75
N GLU A 259 15.72 18.22 9.09
CA GLU A 259 15.83 18.87 10.40
C GLU A 259 14.63 19.80 10.65
N TRP A 260 14.27 20.64 9.68
CA TRP A 260 13.10 21.51 9.78
C TRP A 260 11.80 20.70 9.94
N LEU A 261 11.61 19.64 9.14
CA LEU A 261 10.42 18.79 9.18
C LEU A 261 10.24 18.19 10.58
N TYR A 262 11.30 17.62 11.15
CA TYR A 262 11.26 17.06 12.49
C TYR A 262 11.06 18.14 13.57
N SER A 263 11.53 19.38 13.35
CA SER A 263 11.25 20.50 14.27
C SER A 263 9.75 20.83 14.35
N GLN A 264 8.97 20.65 13.26
CA GLN A 264 7.51 20.82 13.27
C GLN A 264 6.78 19.81 14.19
N TYR A 265 7.42 18.69 14.51
CA TYR A 265 6.90 17.70 15.46
C TYR A 265 7.45 17.90 16.88
N GLY A 266 8.43 18.78 17.08
CA GLY A 266 9.19 18.88 18.33
C GLY A 266 10.32 17.85 18.47
N GLY A 267 10.77 17.26 17.35
CA GLY A 267 11.89 16.31 17.28
C GLY A 267 11.49 14.86 17.00
N GLN A 268 12.50 14.03 16.68
CA GLN A 268 12.37 12.63 16.24
C GLN A 268 11.42 11.79 17.09
N ILE A 269 11.47 11.88 18.42
CA ILE A 269 10.65 11.07 19.35
C ILE A 269 9.14 11.23 19.05
N ASN A 270 8.70 12.45 18.77
CA ASN A 270 7.29 12.77 18.49
C ASN A 270 6.88 12.36 17.05
N VAL A 271 7.85 12.20 16.15
CA VAL A 271 7.68 11.60 14.82
C VAL A 271 7.46 10.09 14.99
N ASP A 272 8.29 9.44 15.81
CA ASP A 272 8.26 8.00 16.05
C ASP A 272 7.00 7.53 16.79
N GLU A 273 6.52 8.28 17.78
CA GLU A 273 5.24 8.00 18.44
C GLU A 273 4.04 8.10 17.48
N LYS A 274 4.13 8.97 16.47
CA LYS A 274 3.10 9.11 15.43
C LYS A 274 3.17 8.05 14.34
N LEU A 275 4.24 7.25 14.21
CA LEU A 275 4.37 6.18 13.20
C LEU A 275 3.21 5.20 13.18
N LYS A 276 2.78 4.82 11.98
CA LYS A 276 1.76 3.81 11.68
C LYS A 276 2.26 2.89 10.56
N PHE A 277 1.64 1.72 10.42
CA PHE A 277 1.92 0.85 9.29
C PHE A 277 1.27 1.43 8.02
N CYS A 278 2.08 1.90 7.10
CA CYS A 278 1.68 2.59 5.87
C CYS A 278 2.05 1.74 4.64
N HIS A 279 1.39 1.98 3.50
CA HIS A 279 1.69 1.34 2.23
C HIS A 279 2.92 1.95 1.54
N ASN A 280 3.00 3.28 1.55
CA ASN A 280 4.02 4.10 0.89
C ASN A 280 4.03 4.04 -0.66
N ASP A 281 3.14 3.27 -1.27
CA ASP A 281 2.95 3.22 -2.74
C ASP A 281 1.46 3.00 -3.11
N THR A 282 0.67 4.04 -2.89
CA THR A 282 -0.79 4.09 -3.09
C THR A 282 -1.20 4.56 -4.49
N GLN A 283 -0.45 4.16 -5.51
CA GLN A 283 -0.77 4.40 -6.93
C GLN A 283 -2.02 3.64 -7.40
N TYR A 284 -2.59 4.03 -8.54
CA TYR A 284 -3.83 3.43 -9.03
C TYR A 284 -3.69 1.95 -9.43
N GLY A 285 -2.50 1.49 -9.86
CA GLY A 285 -2.23 0.08 -10.14
C GLY A 285 -2.32 -0.84 -8.91
N ASN A 286 -2.08 -0.29 -7.71
CA ASN A 286 -2.07 -1.05 -6.45
C ASN A 286 -3.44 -1.07 -5.74
N LEU A 287 -4.47 -0.49 -6.38
CA LEU A 287 -5.82 -0.33 -5.83
C LEU A 287 -6.83 -0.99 -6.78
N LEU A 288 -7.48 -2.08 -6.37
CA LEU A 288 -8.33 -2.91 -7.23
C LEU A 288 -9.78 -2.96 -6.76
N PHE A 289 -10.73 -2.92 -7.69
CA PHE A 289 -12.08 -3.42 -7.43
C PHE A 289 -12.09 -4.95 -7.54
N TYR A 290 -12.55 -5.65 -6.49
CA TYR A 290 -12.61 -7.12 -6.39
C TYR A 290 -13.62 -7.80 -7.35
N ASN A 291 -14.32 -7.03 -8.19
CA ASN A 291 -15.20 -7.54 -9.24
C ASN A 291 -15.43 -6.44 -10.28
N LYS A 292 -15.43 -6.75 -11.58
CA LYS A 292 -15.81 -5.83 -12.67
C LYS A 292 -17.15 -5.13 -12.41
N TYR A 293 -18.16 -5.83 -11.90
CA TYR A 293 -19.48 -5.26 -11.58
C TYR A 293 -19.50 -4.37 -10.32
N ASN A 294 -18.36 -4.17 -9.65
CA ASN A 294 -18.21 -3.23 -8.54
C ASN A 294 -17.65 -1.86 -8.96
N GLN A 295 -17.14 -1.75 -10.19
CA GLN A 295 -16.78 -0.46 -10.78
C GLN A 295 -18.07 0.40 -10.90
N PRO A 296 -18.02 1.72 -10.70
CA PRO A 296 -19.11 2.59 -11.11
C PRO A 296 -19.33 2.46 -12.62
N SER A 297 -20.57 2.48 -13.07
CA SER A 297 -20.90 2.53 -14.51
C SER A 297 -20.52 3.90 -15.07
N PHE A 298 -19.81 3.90 -16.20
CA PHE A 298 -19.57 5.07 -17.03
C PHE A 298 -20.09 4.70 -18.40
N ASP A 299 -21.33 5.10 -18.68
CA ASP A 299 -22.10 4.53 -19.78
C ASP A 299 -21.68 5.15 -21.13
N GLU A 300 -21.14 4.31 -22.01
CA GLU A 300 -21.40 4.39 -23.45
C GLU A 300 -22.21 3.12 -23.82
N ASP A 301 -23.53 3.18 -23.60
CA ASP A 301 -24.56 2.12 -23.76
C ASP A 301 -24.31 0.83 -22.92
N ASP A 302 -25.26 0.23 -22.20
CA ASP A 302 -26.71 0.07 -22.42
C ASP A 302 -27.46 -0.15 -21.08
N SER A 303 -28.78 -0.34 -21.10
CA SER A 303 -29.70 -0.18 -19.96
C SER A 303 -29.60 -1.18 -18.79
N ASP A 304 -29.48 -0.65 -17.56
CA ASP A 304 -30.27 -1.11 -16.39
C ASP A 304 -30.26 -0.06 -15.24
N VAL A 305 -31.01 1.04 -15.43
CA VAL A 305 -30.90 2.26 -14.60
C VAL A 305 -31.87 2.26 -13.41
N GLU A 306 -31.40 1.83 -12.23
CA GLU A 306 -32.10 2.15 -10.96
C GLU A 306 -31.19 2.49 -9.75
N SER A 307 -29.86 2.39 -9.87
CA SER A 307 -28.91 2.63 -8.76
C SER A 307 -28.11 3.95 -8.85
N MET A 308 -27.96 4.53 -10.04
CA MET A 308 -27.02 5.66 -10.29
C MET A 308 -27.62 7.06 -10.02
N ALA A 309 -28.92 7.24 -10.22
CA ALA A 309 -29.61 8.54 -10.25
C ALA A 309 -29.59 9.35 -8.91
N LEU A 310 -28.92 8.83 -7.88
CA LEU A 310 -28.69 9.53 -6.61
C LEU A 310 -27.35 10.29 -6.57
N ASP A 311 -26.28 9.71 -7.15
CA ASP A 311 -24.91 10.24 -7.01
C ASP A 311 -24.62 11.36 -8.01
N GLU A 312 -25.21 11.30 -9.20
CA GLU A 312 -25.22 12.45 -10.13
C GLU A 312 -25.84 13.69 -9.47
N SER A 313 -26.92 13.50 -8.70
CA SER A 313 -27.53 14.58 -7.91
C SER A 313 -26.62 15.08 -6.78
N LEU A 314 -25.59 14.35 -6.37
CA LEU A 314 -24.60 14.77 -5.36
C LEU A 314 -23.50 15.61 -6.01
N ALA A 315 -22.96 15.15 -7.15
CA ALA A 315 -22.00 15.91 -7.96
C ALA A 315 -22.60 17.20 -8.53
N GLN A 316 -23.87 17.18 -8.94
CA GLN A 316 -24.62 18.39 -9.33
C GLN A 316 -24.84 19.34 -8.14
N LYS A 317 -24.95 18.84 -6.89
CA LYS A 317 -25.06 19.70 -5.70
C LYS A 317 -23.74 20.36 -5.31
N THR A 318 -22.62 19.64 -5.32
CA THR A 318 -21.31 20.23 -5.03
C THR A 318 -20.92 21.26 -6.08
N SER A 319 -21.10 20.94 -7.37
CA SER A 319 -20.83 21.89 -8.46
C SER A 319 -21.76 23.11 -8.44
N SER A 320 -23.07 22.97 -8.20
CA SER A 320 -23.98 24.12 -8.12
C SER A 320 -23.80 24.99 -6.87
N LEU A 321 -23.16 24.48 -5.81
CA LEU A 321 -22.77 25.26 -4.63
C LEU A 321 -21.49 26.10 -4.83
N SER A 322 -20.76 25.92 -5.93
CA SER A 322 -19.49 26.62 -6.19
C SER A 322 -19.65 28.08 -6.67
N LEU A 323 -20.88 28.57 -6.89
CA LEU A 323 -21.16 29.93 -7.38
C LEU A 323 -21.95 30.80 -6.37
N SER A 324 -21.30 31.16 -5.27
CA SER A 324 -21.60 32.40 -4.57
C SER A 324 -20.33 33.02 -3.97
N THR A 325 -19.89 34.15 -4.53
CA THR A 325 -18.83 34.97 -3.95
C THR A 325 -19.24 35.50 -2.56
N GLU A 326 -18.25 35.72 -1.71
CA GLU A 326 -18.32 36.32 -0.34
C GLU A 326 -18.63 35.38 0.85
N ASP A 327 -18.83 34.07 0.67
CA ASP A 327 -18.84 33.15 1.84
C ASP A 327 -17.99 31.87 1.65
N THR A 328 -17.04 31.64 2.56
CA THR A 328 -15.96 30.65 2.45
C THR A 328 -16.34 29.27 3.00
N THR A 329 -17.42 28.69 2.48
CA THR A 329 -17.88 27.35 2.91
C THR A 329 -17.40 26.23 1.97
N LEU A 330 -16.77 25.21 2.54
CA LEU A 330 -16.37 23.98 1.84
C LEU A 330 -17.52 22.94 1.90
N PRO A 331 -17.91 22.31 0.77
CA PRO A 331 -18.94 21.27 0.75
C PRO A 331 -18.34 19.93 1.23
N LEU A 332 -18.53 19.62 2.52
CA LEU A 332 -18.00 18.41 3.14
C LEU A 332 -19.00 17.24 3.06
N VAL A 333 -18.59 16.15 2.42
CA VAL A 333 -19.40 14.94 2.26
C VAL A 333 -19.30 14.06 3.50
N THR A 334 -20.43 13.90 4.21
CA THR A 334 -20.51 13.14 5.48
C THR A 334 -21.08 11.73 5.33
N ASP A 335 -20.88 11.13 4.16
CA ASP A 335 -21.38 9.81 3.78
C ASP A 335 -20.86 8.67 4.70
N LEU A 336 -21.80 8.04 5.42
CA LEU A 336 -21.54 6.97 6.39
C LEU A 336 -21.82 5.55 5.84
N ASP A 337 -22.08 5.38 4.54
CA ASP A 337 -22.28 4.05 3.97
C ASP A 337 -20.95 3.39 3.59
N TYR A 338 -20.56 2.38 4.36
CA TYR A 338 -19.29 1.65 4.22
C TYR A 338 -19.46 0.28 3.56
N LYS A 339 -20.66 -0.06 3.05
CA LYS A 339 -20.93 -1.37 2.41
C LYS A 339 -20.02 -1.63 1.22
N ASP A 340 -19.74 -0.59 0.44
CA ASP A 340 -18.94 -0.67 -0.79
C ASP A 340 -17.42 -0.73 -0.51
N ASP A 341 -16.93 -0.33 0.66
CA ASP A 341 -15.49 -0.29 0.97
C ASP A 341 -14.79 -1.65 0.81
N LYS A 342 -15.53 -2.73 1.09
CA LYS A 342 -15.08 -4.12 0.92
C LYS A 342 -14.84 -4.51 -0.54
N LYS A 343 -15.40 -3.75 -1.49
CA LYS A 343 -15.20 -3.94 -2.93
C LYS A 343 -13.83 -3.46 -3.39
N LEU A 344 -13.22 -2.50 -2.68
CA LEU A 344 -11.88 -1.99 -2.92
C LEU A 344 -10.86 -2.82 -2.13
N VAL A 345 -9.80 -3.28 -2.79
CA VAL A 345 -8.69 -4.04 -2.21
C VAL A 345 -7.38 -3.33 -2.54
N VAL A 346 -6.45 -3.30 -1.58
CA VAL A 346 -5.09 -2.76 -1.74
C VAL A 346 -4.13 -3.93 -1.90
N ILE A 347 -3.18 -3.85 -2.83
CA ILE A 347 -2.19 -4.89 -3.16
C ILE A 347 -0.77 -4.32 -3.25
N ASP A 348 0.22 -5.21 -3.36
CA ASP A 348 1.64 -4.90 -3.55
C ASP A 348 2.29 -4.03 -2.45
N PHE A 349 2.35 -4.63 -1.25
CA PHE A 349 2.91 -4.03 -0.03
C PHE A 349 4.45 -3.99 0.00
N GLU A 350 5.12 -3.95 -1.16
CA GLU A 350 6.58 -3.98 -1.34
C GLU A 350 7.28 -2.85 -0.55
N TYR A 351 6.75 -1.63 -0.67
CA TYR A 351 7.25 -0.45 0.06
C TYR A 351 6.63 -0.27 1.46
N ALA A 352 5.71 -1.13 1.90
CA ALA A 352 4.96 -0.95 3.14
C ALA A 352 5.82 -1.07 4.42
N GLY A 353 5.41 -0.41 5.51
CA GLY A 353 6.16 -0.40 6.76
C GLY A 353 5.89 0.83 7.65
N PRO A 354 6.73 1.08 8.68
CA PRO A 354 6.58 2.21 9.59
C PRO A 354 6.74 3.55 8.85
N ASN A 355 5.69 4.38 8.84
CA ASN A 355 5.77 5.75 8.33
C ASN A 355 4.69 6.65 8.95
N LEU A 356 4.69 7.94 8.61
CA LEU A 356 3.61 8.86 9.00
C LEU A 356 2.39 8.68 8.09
N PRO A 357 1.16 8.61 8.65
CA PRO A 357 -0.07 8.64 7.84
C PRO A 357 -0.14 9.77 6.83
N ALA A 358 0.41 10.94 7.18
CA ALA A 358 0.49 12.09 6.30
C ALA A 358 1.35 11.82 5.06
N TYR A 359 2.49 11.12 5.21
CA TYR A 359 3.34 10.76 4.08
C TYR A 359 2.60 9.90 3.06
N ASP A 360 1.94 8.83 3.52
CA ASP A 360 1.27 7.88 2.61
C ASP A 360 0.07 8.53 1.90
N ILE A 361 -0.67 9.40 2.60
CA ILE A 361 -1.74 10.19 1.99
C ILE A 361 -1.18 11.20 0.97
N THR A 362 -0.03 11.82 1.25
CA THR A 362 0.66 12.70 0.29
C THR A 362 1.24 11.94 -0.90
N ASN A 363 1.65 10.68 -0.71
CA ASN A 363 1.97 9.78 -1.80
C ASN A 363 0.72 9.59 -2.68
N HIS A 364 -0.40 9.17 -2.11
CA HIS A 364 -1.65 9.01 -2.86
C HIS A 364 -2.07 10.28 -3.62
N PHE A 365 -2.01 11.46 -2.98
CA PHE A 365 -2.28 12.74 -3.64
C PHE A 365 -1.29 13.09 -4.75
N SER A 366 -0.05 12.60 -4.69
CA SER A 366 0.94 12.79 -5.75
C SER A 366 0.60 11.97 -7.00
N GLU A 367 0.08 10.77 -6.82
CA GLU A 367 -0.27 9.84 -7.91
C GLU A 367 -1.47 10.29 -8.75
N TRP A 368 -2.26 11.26 -8.27
CA TRP A 368 -3.29 11.94 -9.05
C TRP A 368 -2.74 12.75 -10.24
N MET A 369 -1.43 13.07 -10.25
CA MET A 369 -0.73 13.76 -11.34
C MET A 369 -0.11 12.82 -12.39
N ALA A 370 0.02 11.53 -12.05
CA ALA A 370 0.67 10.53 -12.90
C ALA A 370 -0.26 10.00 -14.00
N ASN A 371 0.33 9.43 -15.04
CA ASN A 371 -0.36 8.68 -16.08
C ASN A 371 0.64 7.73 -16.75
N TYR A 372 0.90 6.60 -16.11
CA TYR A 372 1.92 5.62 -16.54
C TYR A 372 1.63 4.98 -17.91
N HIS A 373 0.42 5.18 -18.46
CA HIS A 373 0.02 4.72 -19.80
C HIS A 373 0.10 5.82 -20.88
N ALA A 374 0.86 6.89 -20.66
CA ALA A 374 1.15 7.91 -21.67
C ALA A 374 2.54 7.72 -22.30
N ILE A 375 2.72 8.26 -23.51
CA ILE A 375 4.04 8.41 -24.13
C ILE A 375 4.94 9.31 -23.26
N ASP A 376 4.37 10.28 -22.55
CA ASP A 376 5.02 11.09 -21.51
C ASP A 376 4.69 10.58 -20.09
N SER A 377 4.79 9.26 -19.88
CA SER A 377 4.54 8.57 -18.59
C SER A 377 5.40 9.12 -17.44
N HIS A 378 6.63 9.54 -17.75
CA HIS A 378 7.57 10.15 -16.80
C HIS A 378 7.18 11.57 -16.33
N LYS A 379 6.16 12.22 -16.92
CA LYS A 379 5.79 13.61 -16.60
C LYS A 379 4.63 13.73 -15.61
N LEU A 380 4.79 14.67 -14.68
CA LEU A 380 3.84 14.97 -13.61
C LEU A 380 2.95 16.16 -14.00
N ARG A 381 1.66 15.87 -14.22
CA ARG A 381 0.64 16.85 -14.60
C ARG A 381 0.20 17.64 -13.36
N VAL A 382 0.97 18.66 -12.99
CA VAL A 382 0.78 19.51 -11.80
C VAL A 382 -0.67 19.99 -11.63
N HIS A 383 -1.34 20.36 -12.72
CA HIS A 383 -2.75 20.80 -12.75
C HIS A 383 -3.77 19.70 -12.36
N ARG A 384 -3.34 18.44 -12.22
CA ARG A 384 -4.15 17.32 -11.74
C ARG A 384 -3.91 16.98 -10.27
N TYR A 385 -3.05 17.67 -9.53
CA TYR A 385 -2.98 17.49 -8.08
C TYR A 385 -4.35 17.78 -7.44
N PRO A 386 -4.81 17.02 -6.42
CA PRO A 386 -6.10 17.27 -5.78
C PRO A 386 -6.19 18.71 -5.26
N THR A 387 -7.31 19.37 -5.55
CA THR A 387 -7.67 20.70 -5.04
C THR A 387 -7.79 20.70 -3.51
N ARG A 388 -7.80 21.90 -2.90
CA ARG A 388 -7.97 22.04 -1.45
C ARG A 388 -9.25 21.36 -0.94
N GLU A 389 -10.35 21.46 -1.70
CA GLU A 389 -11.63 20.80 -1.39
C GLU A 389 -11.53 19.27 -1.45
N GLU A 390 -10.93 18.71 -2.51
CA GLU A 390 -10.73 17.26 -2.66
C GLU A 390 -9.85 16.70 -1.52
N ARG A 391 -8.75 17.40 -1.19
CA ARG A 391 -7.87 17.02 -0.06
C ARG A 391 -8.62 17.07 1.27
N ILE A 392 -9.37 18.13 1.56
CA ILE A 392 -10.12 18.27 2.82
C ILE A 392 -11.25 17.24 2.93
N ASN A 393 -11.96 16.91 1.84
CA ASN A 393 -12.96 15.84 1.81
C ASN A 393 -12.35 14.45 2.07
N PHE A 394 -11.22 14.12 1.45
CA PHE A 394 -10.47 12.89 1.71
C PHE A 394 -10.03 12.82 3.18
N LEU A 395 -9.42 13.89 3.69
CA LEU A 395 -8.86 13.94 5.05
C LEU A 395 -9.95 13.93 6.13
N ASN A 396 -11.08 14.61 5.92
CA ASN A 396 -12.22 14.52 6.82
C ASN A 396 -12.79 13.09 6.86
N THR A 397 -12.86 12.40 5.71
CA THR A 397 -13.28 11.00 5.65
C THR A 397 -12.28 10.10 6.40
N TYR A 398 -10.98 10.28 6.15
CA TYR A 398 -9.90 9.56 6.84
C TYR A 398 -9.96 9.76 8.36
N VAL A 399 -10.13 10.99 8.84
CA VAL A 399 -10.13 11.32 10.28
C VAL A 399 -11.35 10.73 10.98
N ASN A 400 -12.56 10.92 10.44
CA ASN A 400 -13.80 10.48 11.08
C ASN A 400 -14.07 8.98 10.98
N TYR A 401 -13.46 8.26 10.03
CA TYR A 401 -13.65 6.82 9.93
C TYR A 401 -13.03 6.05 11.11
N VAL A 402 -13.80 5.11 11.66
CA VAL A 402 -13.42 4.24 12.78
C VAL A 402 -13.29 2.80 12.26
N PRO A 403 -12.06 2.26 12.10
CA PRO A 403 -11.82 0.91 11.61
C PRO A 403 -12.59 -0.16 12.40
N GLY A 404 -13.17 -1.13 11.68
CA GLY A 404 -13.97 -2.19 12.27
C GLY A 404 -15.38 -1.79 12.72
N SER A 405 -15.77 -0.51 12.61
CA SER A 405 -17.15 -0.09 12.86
C SER A 405 -18.04 -0.43 11.65
N SER A 406 -19.23 -0.97 11.90
CA SER A 406 -20.30 -1.07 10.88
C SER A 406 -21.26 0.13 10.90
N THR A 407 -21.12 0.98 11.91
CA THR A 407 -21.80 2.27 12.14
C THR A 407 -20.97 3.06 13.17
N PRO A 408 -20.75 4.38 13.02
CA PRO A 408 -20.02 5.16 14.03
C PRO A 408 -20.77 5.23 15.37
N ASN A 409 -20.14 4.75 16.45
CA ASN A 409 -20.63 4.95 17.81
C ASN A 409 -20.29 6.36 18.30
N LEU A 410 -21.09 7.35 17.88
CA LEU A 410 -21.08 8.68 18.47
C LEU A 410 -21.61 8.60 19.91
N VAL A 411 -20.69 8.44 20.87
CA VAL A 411 -21.01 8.54 22.31
C VAL A 411 -21.34 10.01 22.62
N PRO A 412 -22.60 10.36 22.99
CA PRO A 412 -22.95 11.74 23.25
C PRO A 412 -22.23 12.26 24.49
N GLN A 413 -21.64 13.46 24.44
CA GLN A 413 -21.08 14.07 25.62
C GLN A 413 -22.20 14.37 26.65
N PRO A 414 -22.01 14.03 27.94
CA PRO A 414 -23.03 14.22 28.97
C PRO A 414 -23.11 15.71 29.36
N GLY A 415 -23.91 16.49 28.63
CA GLY A 415 -24.08 17.92 28.93
C GLY A 415 -25.32 18.61 28.34
N GLN A 416 -25.80 18.20 27.15
CA GLN A 416 -26.93 18.88 26.51
C GLN A 416 -28.29 18.27 26.86
N SER A 417 -29.31 19.12 26.98
CA SER A 417 -30.58 18.83 27.62
C SER A 417 -31.55 18.01 26.75
N ARG A 418 -32.23 17.04 27.38
CA ARG A 418 -33.30 16.27 26.74
C ARG A 418 -34.49 17.18 26.42
N SER A 419 -34.74 17.44 25.14
CA SER A 419 -36.09 17.69 24.64
C SER A 419 -36.63 16.41 23.98
N SER A 420 -37.93 16.17 24.11
CA SER A 420 -38.53 14.88 23.75
C SER A 420 -39.00 14.84 22.30
N ALA A 421 -38.19 14.26 21.42
CA ALA A 421 -38.62 13.75 20.13
C ALA A 421 -38.37 12.23 20.07
N THR A 422 -39.43 11.44 19.95
CA THR A 422 -39.30 10.03 19.57
C THR A 422 -38.67 9.96 18.18
N PRO A 423 -37.70 9.07 17.92
CA PRO A 423 -37.20 8.84 16.57
C PRO A 423 -38.30 8.23 15.70
N THR A 424 -39.11 9.07 15.06
CA THR A 424 -40.00 8.66 13.98
C THR A 424 -39.17 7.96 12.92
N PHE A 425 -39.66 6.83 12.39
CA PHE A 425 -39.02 6.12 11.29
C PHE A 425 -39.02 7.00 10.02
N LEU A 426 -37.97 7.80 9.86
CA LEU A 426 -37.71 8.58 8.66
C LEU A 426 -36.84 7.76 7.72
N THR A 427 -37.46 7.27 6.65
CA THR A 427 -36.78 6.78 5.45
C THR A 427 -36.12 7.96 4.74
N GLN A 428 -34.91 8.33 5.16
CA GLN A 428 -34.11 9.39 4.53
C GLN A 428 -32.72 8.86 4.12
N ARG A 429 -32.20 9.46 3.04
CA ARG A 429 -31.03 8.99 2.28
C ARG A 429 -29.73 9.45 2.96
N SER A 430 -28.72 8.59 3.00
CA SER A 430 -27.55 8.72 3.89
C SER A 430 -26.38 9.57 3.38
N SER A 431 -26.61 10.50 2.46
CA SER A 431 -25.59 11.41 1.94
C SER A 431 -25.96 12.88 2.20
N SER A 432 -25.38 13.45 3.27
CA SER A 432 -25.45 14.89 3.54
C SER A 432 -24.13 15.57 3.14
N VAL A 433 -24.26 16.57 2.27
CA VAL A 433 -23.23 17.61 2.10
C VAL A 433 -23.46 18.63 3.21
N VAL A 434 -22.42 18.95 3.97
CA VAL A 434 -22.45 20.00 5.00
C VAL A 434 -21.50 21.09 4.56
N ASN A 435 -22.03 22.29 4.33
CA ASN A 435 -21.23 23.46 4.00
C ASN A 435 -20.64 24.01 5.32
N LEU A 436 -19.35 23.79 5.53
CA LEU A 436 -18.62 24.22 6.72
C LEU A 436 -17.61 25.31 6.36
N LYS A 437 -17.47 26.34 7.20
CA LYS A 437 -16.38 27.31 7.06
C LYS A 437 -15.07 26.67 7.47
N GLU A 438 -13.95 27.16 6.95
CA GLU A 438 -12.62 26.61 7.25
C GLU A 438 -12.33 26.58 8.77
N SER A 439 -12.79 27.61 9.49
CA SER A 439 -12.73 27.73 10.96
C SER A 439 -13.61 26.74 11.74
N GLU A 440 -14.40 25.92 11.04
CA GLU A 440 -15.27 24.88 11.64
C GLU A 440 -14.75 23.47 11.35
N LEU A 441 -13.61 23.33 10.65
CA LEU A 441 -12.96 22.05 10.39
C LEU A 441 -12.48 21.41 11.72
N PRO A 442 -12.62 20.08 11.90
CA PRO A 442 -12.08 19.43 13.08
C PRO A 442 -10.56 19.62 13.14
N ALA A 443 -10.01 20.03 14.30
CA ALA A 443 -8.59 20.34 14.45
C ALA A 443 -7.65 19.24 13.91
N ARG A 444 -8.01 17.95 14.04
CA ARG A 444 -7.18 16.85 13.50
C ARG A 444 -7.20 16.74 11.96
N VAL A 445 -8.21 17.29 11.27
CA VAL A 445 -8.23 17.45 9.81
C VAL A 445 -7.30 18.60 9.41
N VAL A 446 -7.34 19.72 10.14
CA VAL A 446 -6.44 20.88 9.95
C VAL A 446 -4.97 20.48 10.17
N GLU A 447 -4.67 19.81 11.28
CA GLU A 447 -3.37 19.20 11.55
C GLU A 447 -2.92 18.28 10.42
N LEU A 448 -3.74 17.29 10.04
CA LEU A 448 -3.33 16.28 9.05
C LEU A 448 -3.18 16.88 7.64
N TYR A 449 -3.95 17.90 7.29
CA TYR A 449 -3.77 18.65 6.05
C TYR A 449 -2.40 19.36 6.05
N ASN A 450 -2.05 20.06 7.13
CA ASN A 450 -0.74 20.69 7.27
C ASN A 450 0.39 19.64 7.25
N GLU A 451 0.20 18.51 7.95
CA GLU A 451 1.12 17.38 7.90
C GLU A 451 1.29 16.85 6.45
N THR A 452 0.23 16.79 5.63
CA THR A 452 0.35 16.36 4.21
C THR A 452 1.15 17.32 3.34
N ILE A 453 1.09 18.63 3.59
CA ILE A 453 1.91 19.62 2.85
C ILE A 453 3.39 19.46 3.25
N ILE A 454 3.71 19.46 4.55
CA ILE A 454 5.11 19.48 4.99
C ILE A 454 5.86 18.18 4.67
N TRP A 455 5.18 17.03 4.48
CA TRP A 455 5.80 15.77 4.04
C TRP A 455 5.94 15.63 2.51
N ARG A 456 5.42 16.57 1.70
CA ARG A 456 5.36 16.44 0.22
C ARG A 456 6.73 16.43 -0.45
N ALA A 457 7.66 17.27 0.02
CA ALA A 457 9.04 17.23 -0.45
C ALA A 457 9.71 15.88 -0.14
N ALA A 458 9.44 15.23 1.01
CA ALA A 458 10.00 13.91 1.33
C ALA A 458 9.52 12.82 0.36
N ASN A 459 8.24 12.84 -0.01
CA ASN A 459 7.68 11.92 -1.00
C ASN A 459 8.34 12.12 -2.38
N SER A 460 8.57 13.37 -2.77
CA SER A 460 9.23 13.69 -4.03
C SER A 460 10.73 13.34 -4.03
N ILE A 461 11.46 13.52 -2.92
CA ILE A 461 12.86 13.08 -2.77
C ILE A 461 12.96 11.55 -2.90
N PHE A 462 12.08 10.82 -2.22
CA PHE A 462 12.04 9.35 -2.26
C PHE A 462 11.91 8.83 -3.70
N TRP A 463 10.92 9.30 -4.45
CA TRP A 463 10.70 8.86 -5.83
C TRP A 463 11.72 9.40 -6.84
N ALA A 464 12.35 10.55 -6.56
CA ALA A 464 13.49 11.03 -7.36
C ALA A 464 14.72 10.11 -7.17
N PHE A 465 15.01 9.69 -5.95
CA PHE A 465 16.12 8.76 -5.70
C PHE A 465 15.84 7.37 -6.27
N TRP A 466 14.60 6.89 -6.18
CA TRP A 466 14.15 5.67 -6.85
C TRP A 466 14.39 5.73 -8.36
N GLY A 467 14.08 6.85 -9.03
CA GLY A 467 14.34 7.01 -10.46
C GLY A 467 15.82 6.93 -10.82
N VAL A 468 16.68 7.63 -10.07
CA VAL A 468 18.14 7.61 -10.30
C VAL A 468 18.75 6.22 -10.07
N ILE A 469 18.39 5.51 -8.99
CA ILE A 469 18.96 4.18 -8.72
C ILE A 469 18.50 3.13 -9.74
N THR A 470 17.25 3.20 -10.22
CA THR A 470 16.72 2.28 -11.23
C THR A 470 17.37 2.52 -12.59
N LYS A 471 17.73 3.77 -12.93
CA LYS A 471 18.54 4.06 -14.13
C LYS A 471 19.97 3.50 -14.05
N GLY A 472 20.52 3.36 -12.84
CA GLY A 472 21.87 2.85 -12.58
C GLY A 472 23.02 3.81 -12.92
N SER A 473 22.74 4.97 -13.53
CA SER A 473 23.70 6.05 -13.78
C SER A 473 23.00 7.40 -13.89
N ILE A 474 23.75 8.46 -13.60
CA ILE A 474 23.36 9.87 -13.78
C ILE A 474 23.87 10.41 -15.13
N SER A 475 24.90 9.79 -15.73
CA SER A 475 25.40 10.17 -17.05
C SER A 475 24.42 9.80 -18.16
N GLY A 476 24.23 10.70 -19.12
CA GLY A 476 23.23 10.56 -20.20
C GLY A 476 23.63 9.65 -21.36
N GLU A 477 24.71 8.87 -21.24
CA GLU A 477 25.16 7.96 -22.29
C GLU A 477 24.36 6.65 -22.24
N LYS A 478 23.63 6.35 -23.34
CA LYS A 478 23.17 4.98 -23.59
C LYS A 478 24.38 4.10 -23.97
N PRO A 479 24.36 2.79 -23.67
CA PRO A 479 25.28 1.86 -24.34
C PRO A 479 25.13 2.00 -25.86
N VAL A 480 26.25 1.86 -26.57
CA VAL A 480 26.36 2.24 -27.99
C VAL A 480 25.97 1.07 -28.90
N HIS A 481 25.35 1.38 -30.05
CA HIS A 481 24.92 0.45 -31.13
C HIS A 481 23.59 -0.31 -30.91
N LEU A 482 22.48 0.40 -31.11
CA LEU A 482 21.15 -0.17 -31.36
C LEU A 482 20.48 0.57 -32.52
N LYS A 483 19.83 -0.17 -33.43
CA LYS A 483 19.26 0.37 -34.69
C LYS A 483 17.76 0.06 -34.81
N GLU A 484 16.95 1.10 -34.98
CA GLU A 484 15.49 0.97 -35.08
C GLU A 484 15.05 0.50 -36.48
N VAL A 485 14.23 -0.56 -36.50
CA VAL A 485 13.48 -1.06 -37.66
C VAL A 485 11.99 -1.04 -37.29
N TYR A 486 11.11 -0.84 -38.27
CA TYR A 486 9.67 -0.72 -38.06
C TYR A 486 8.94 -1.76 -38.92
N GLU A 487 8.24 -2.69 -38.27
CA GLU A 487 7.49 -3.77 -38.93
C GLU A 487 5.99 -3.67 -38.62
N THR A 488 5.14 -4.29 -39.45
CA THR A 488 3.67 -4.23 -39.27
C THR A 488 3.11 -5.63 -39.02
N GLY A 489 2.47 -5.81 -37.87
CA GLY A 489 1.87 -7.06 -37.42
C GLY A 489 0.62 -7.47 -38.19
N PRO A 490 0.13 -8.71 -37.99
CA PRO A 490 -0.98 -9.28 -38.75
C PRO A 490 -2.33 -8.57 -38.56
N ASN A 491 -2.47 -7.74 -37.52
CA ASN A 491 -3.66 -6.92 -37.26
C ASN A 491 -3.52 -5.44 -37.72
N GLY A 492 -2.39 -5.05 -38.32
CA GLY A 492 -2.11 -3.68 -38.76
C GLY A 492 -1.43 -2.78 -37.72
N GLU A 493 -1.09 -3.32 -36.54
CA GLU A 493 -0.27 -2.65 -35.52
C GLU A 493 1.19 -2.53 -36.00
N VAL A 494 1.89 -1.45 -35.67
CA VAL A 494 3.29 -1.21 -36.09
C VAL A 494 4.21 -1.33 -34.89
N TYR A 495 5.12 -2.32 -34.94
CA TYR A 495 6.12 -2.59 -33.91
C TYR A 495 7.47 -1.99 -34.29
N ARG A 496 8.28 -1.60 -33.29
CA ARG A 496 9.64 -1.08 -33.51
C ARG A 496 10.66 -2.09 -33.02
N VAL A 497 11.09 -2.97 -33.93
CA VAL A 497 12.14 -3.94 -33.63
C VAL A 497 13.48 -3.21 -33.58
N THR A 498 14.22 -3.36 -32.49
CA THR A 498 15.56 -2.75 -32.35
C THR A 498 16.61 -3.85 -32.45
N ILE A 499 17.58 -3.70 -33.35
CA ILE A 499 18.54 -4.75 -33.72
C ILE A 499 19.96 -4.23 -33.51
N GLU A 500 20.84 -5.08 -32.99
CA GLU A 500 22.30 -4.84 -32.90
C GLU A 500 22.97 -5.16 -34.25
N GLU A 501 24.05 -4.46 -34.62
CA GLU A 501 24.81 -4.80 -35.83
C GLU A 501 25.97 -5.72 -35.44
N ASP A 502 25.81 -7.03 -35.71
CA ASP A 502 26.79 -8.08 -35.41
C ASP A 502 28.21 -7.74 -35.92
N MET A 503 29.21 -8.01 -35.08
CA MET A 503 30.59 -8.23 -35.53
C MET A 503 30.87 -9.73 -35.53
N ASP A 504 31.33 -10.26 -36.67
CA ASP A 504 31.57 -11.70 -36.88
C ASP A 504 32.43 -12.33 -35.76
N LEU A 505 31.95 -13.42 -35.14
CA LEU A 505 32.77 -14.53 -34.61
C LEU A 505 31.91 -15.74 -34.11
N ASP A 506 31.95 -16.82 -34.88
CA ASP A 506 31.58 -18.24 -34.67
C ASP A 506 30.69 -18.70 -33.47
N ASP A 507 29.74 -19.59 -33.77
CA ASP A 507 28.75 -20.21 -32.86
C ASP A 507 29.32 -20.84 -31.56
N GLU A 508 28.67 -20.55 -30.41
CA GLU A 508 27.90 -21.57 -29.68
C GLU A 508 26.94 -20.96 -28.62
N ALA A 509 25.63 -21.08 -28.88
CA ALA A 509 24.53 -21.09 -27.90
C ALA A 509 24.38 -19.93 -26.89
N ALA A 510 24.17 -18.70 -27.38
CA ALA A 510 23.35 -17.73 -26.65
C ALA A 510 21.85 -18.05 -26.83
N VAL A 511 21.04 -17.93 -25.77
CA VAL A 511 19.58 -18.00 -25.86
C VAL A 511 19.04 -16.58 -25.85
N GLU A 512 18.35 -16.18 -26.92
CA GLU A 512 17.71 -14.86 -27.03
C GLU A 512 16.67 -14.66 -25.92
N GLU A 513 16.90 -13.69 -25.04
CA GLU A 513 15.83 -13.16 -24.20
C GLU A 513 14.90 -12.32 -25.07
N ILE A 514 13.74 -12.89 -25.44
CA ILE A 514 12.64 -12.11 -26.04
C ILE A 514 12.02 -11.23 -24.93
N GLY A 515 12.69 -10.09 -24.69
CA GLY A 515 12.23 -9.00 -23.84
C GLY A 515 11.15 -8.19 -24.54
N ASP A 516 9.90 -8.64 -24.42
CA ASP A 516 8.72 -7.97 -25.00
C ASP A 516 8.39 -6.66 -24.24
N ASP A 517 9.07 -5.60 -24.68
CA ASP A 517 8.81 -4.15 -24.53
C ASP A 517 8.01 -3.65 -23.31
N ASN A 518 8.65 -2.80 -22.49
CA ASN A 518 8.14 -1.45 -22.13
C ASN A 518 9.12 -0.63 -21.25
N ASP A 519 9.97 -1.29 -20.45
CA ASP A 519 10.73 -0.62 -19.37
C ASP A 519 11.88 0.29 -19.88
N ASP A 520 12.59 -0.12 -20.93
CA ASP A 520 13.68 0.66 -21.58
C ASP A 520 13.23 1.99 -22.22
N ASN A 521 11.92 2.28 -22.23
CA ASN A 521 11.32 3.50 -22.77
C ASN A 521 10.88 4.51 -21.69
N PHE A 522 11.04 4.20 -20.39
CA PHE A 522 10.74 5.14 -19.31
C PHE A 522 11.94 6.07 -19.03
N ASP A 523 11.74 7.39 -19.15
CA ASP A 523 12.80 8.37 -18.82
C ASP A 523 12.90 8.59 -17.31
N TYR A 524 13.61 7.66 -16.67
CA TYR A 524 13.91 7.64 -15.25
C TYR A 524 14.61 8.93 -14.75
N LEU A 525 15.44 9.58 -15.57
CA LEU A 525 16.14 10.81 -15.17
C LEU A 525 15.23 12.04 -15.29
N HIS A 526 14.40 12.13 -16.34
CA HIS A 526 13.41 13.20 -16.45
C HIS A 526 12.29 13.04 -15.40
N TYR A 527 11.88 11.82 -15.05
CA TYR A 527 10.99 11.57 -13.90
C TYR A 527 11.60 12.05 -12.58
N SER A 528 12.91 11.80 -12.39
CA SER A 528 13.64 12.28 -11.21
C SER A 528 13.69 13.81 -11.16
N LEU A 529 13.97 14.46 -12.28
CA LEU A 529 13.95 15.92 -12.43
C LEU A 529 12.55 16.51 -12.20
N GLU A 530 11.49 15.87 -12.70
CA GLU A 530 10.10 16.26 -12.49
C GLU A 530 9.71 16.19 -11.00
N LYS A 531 10.17 15.17 -10.27
CA LYS A 531 9.97 15.06 -8.81
C LYS A 531 10.83 16.10 -8.06
N VAL A 532 12.09 16.32 -8.43
CA VAL A 532 12.95 17.39 -7.88
C VAL A 532 12.33 18.78 -8.10
N GLY A 533 11.69 19.02 -9.24
CA GLY A 533 10.94 20.25 -9.51
C GLY A 533 9.85 20.52 -8.49
N MET A 534 9.18 19.48 -7.97
CA MET A 534 8.24 19.62 -6.84
C MET A 534 8.96 19.92 -5.52
N VAL A 535 10.07 19.21 -5.22
CA VAL A 535 10.87 19.45 -4.00
C VAL A 535 11.25 20.93 -3.92
N MET A 536 11.82 21.48 -4.98
CA MET A 536 12.22 22.88 -5.01
C MET A 536 11.02 23.85 -4.92
N GLY A 537 9.88 23.51 -5.54
CA GLY A 537 8.66 24.32 -5.47
C GLY A 537 8.07 24.39 -4.07
N ASP A 538 8.11 23.29 -3.32
CA ASP A 538 7.66 23.24 -1.92
C ASP A 538 8.66 23.93 -0.98
N LEU A 539 9.96 23.63 -1.10
CA LEU A 539 10.98 24.20 -0.21
C LEU A 539 11.17 25.71 -0.40
N ILE A 540 10.94 26.26 -1.60
CA ILE A 540 10.91 27.71 -1.83
C ILE A 540 9.69 28.35 -1.14
N GLN A 541 8.50 27.74 -1.24
CA GLN A 541 7.28 28.26 -0.58
C GLN A 541 7.36 28.17 0.95
N LEU A 542 8.03 27.16 1.49
CA LEU A 542 8.31 26.99 2.92
C LEU A 542 9.47 27.87 3.43
N GLY A 543 10.14 28.64 2.55
CA GLY A 543 11.27 29.51 2.91
C GLY A 543 12.56 28.78 3.29
N LEU A 544 12.69 27.52 2.88
CA LEU A 544 13.82 26.63 3.20
C LEU A 544 14.92 26.63 2.14
N VAL A 545 14.60 27.02 0.91
CA VAL A 545 15.53 27.17 -0.22
C VAL A 545 15.27 28.50 -0.91
N ALA A 546 16.32 29.25 -1.21
CA ALA A 546 16.22 30.46 -2.02
C ALA A 546 16.33 30.11 -3.53
N LYS A 547 15.61 30.81 -4.41
CA LYS A 547 15.57 30.45 -5.85
C LYS A 547 16.94 30.61 -6.54
N ASP A 548 17.82 31.44 -5.98
CA ASP A 548 19.21 31.65 -6.39
C ASP A 548 20.20 30.59 -5.87
N GLU A 549 19.78 29.66 -5.00
CA GLU A 549 20.54 28.42 -4.71
C GLU A 549 20.49 27.41 -5.88
N LEU A 550 19.66 27.65 -6.90
CA LEU A 550 19.37 26.72 -8.01
C LEU A 550 19.83 27.24 -9.36
N ASP A 551 20.24 26.34 -10.27
CA ASP A 551 20.71 26.70 -11.61
C ASP A 551 19.60 27.40 -12.43
N PRO A 552 19.83 28.62 -12.94
CA PRO A 552 18.85 29.40 -13.71
C PRO A 552 18.21 28.67 -14.90
N ARG A 553 18.89 27.68 -15.50
CA ARG A 553 18.38 26.88 -16.63
C ARG A 553 17.13 26.06 -16.26
N PHE A 554 16.95 25.74 -14.98
CA PHE A 554 15.88 24.89 -14.48
C PHE A 554 14.79 25.68 -13.73
N HIS A 555 14.91 27.02 -13.63
CA HIS A 555 13.97 27.89 -12.92
C HIS A 555 12.52 27.89 -13.46
N SER A 556 12.32 27.41 -14.69
CA SER A 556 11.02 27.20 -15.36
C SER A 556 10.43 25.79 -15.14
N GLN A 557 11.24 24.86 -14.61
CA GLN A 557 10.86 23.46 -14.36
C GLN A 557 10.50 23.21 -12.89
N ILE A 558 10.67 24.23 -12.03
CA ILE A 558 10.20 24.23 -10.64
C ILE A 558 8.66 24.22 -10.62
N LYS A 559 8.07 23.25 -9.91
CA LYS A 559 6.63 22.97 -9.88
C LYS A 559 6.02 23.47 -8.57
N TYR A 560 5.34 24.61 -8.62
CA TYR A 560 4.64 25.18 -7.46
C TYR A 560 3.26 24.52 -7.31
N LEU A 561 3.11 23.73 -6.24
CA LEU A 561 1.81 23.25 -5.75
C LEU A 561 1.35 24.09 -4.56
N ASP A 562 0.04 24.15 -4.33
CA ASP A 562 -0.57 24.78 -3.15
C ASP A 562 0.10 24.28 -1.85
N ALA A 563 0.75 25.19 -1.14
CA ALA A 563 1.49 24.98 0.10
C ALA A 563 0.95 25.85 1.25
N GLU A 564 -0.21 26.49 1.08
CA GLU A 564 -0.83 27.28 2.15
C GLU A 564 -1.33 26.35 3.27
N ILE A 565 -0.82 26.60 4.48
CA ILE A 565 -1.20 25.88 5.69
C ILE A 565 -2.45 26.50 6.31
N LEU A 566 -3.34 25.64 6.82
CA LEU A 566 -4.56 26.05 7.51
C LEU A 566 -4.25 26.40 8.97
N HIS A 567 -5.03 27.31 9.56
CA HIS A 567 -4.89 27.68 10.98
C HIS A 567 -5.85 26.90 11.88
N VAL A 568 -5.42 26.62 13.12
CA VAL A 568 -6.14 25.87 14.18
C VAL A 568 -6.74 26.85 15.19
#